data_AF-A0AAZ3QVR5-F1
#
_entry.id   AF-A0AAZ3QVR5-F1
#
_cell.length_a   1.000
_cell.length_b   1.000
_cell.length_c   1.000
_cell.angle_alpha   90.00
_cell.angle_beta   90.00
_cell.angle_gamma   90.00
#
_symmetry.space_group_name_H-M   'P 1'
#
loop_
_entity.id
_entity.type
_entity.pdbx_description
1 polymer ?
#
loop_
_entity_poly.entity_id
_entity_poly.type
_entity_poly.pdbx_seq_one_letter_code
_entity_poly.pdbx_strand_id
1 'polypeptide(L)'
;MFHQRAYGEVISKIWFIRFQTTLRSSSQQVCVRLLPSPRCFFDEPVHVKVDGLSPHQKVELRSKLKDDKGVIFRASALVAADASGQVDLCRSPSLGGSYTGVESMGLFWAMVAETPHSKLLKKNVLGSMMVDIEVLHGDTGELLATETNERLFMTEGVRRIPLGMKAGRIRGVLFLPPGQGPFPGVLDVYTLGGGISEVRASLLANKGFVVLALAYFGFQDLPRTVPKYFDLEYFEEAITFLRQQPQVQGPGIGILSISKSGDLALSMASFLSGISATAWINGSNANTVVPLHYKDLIIPSITPIVENVTFSPSGILDIRDALPDPETEVNRGSVIPIERSSSRFLFAASEDDRNWNSCLFAQQAAARLRHHGKENFEVVMYPRAGHFLEVPYIPHCPSGFHPAVGQVVVFGGEAKAHHQAQLDLWRRVQEFFRKHLEGNNTGEKATLYTRG
;
A
#
# COMPACT_ATOMS: atom_id res chain seq x y z
N MET A 1 -82.64 42.35 1.97
CA MET A 1 -81.25 42.57 1.54
C MET A 1 -80.35 42.31 2.74
N PHE A 2 -79.72 41.15 2.75
CA PHE A 2 -78.37 40.90 2.22
C PHE A 2 -77.36 41.05 3.38
N HIS A 3 -76.98 39.93 3.99
CA HIS A 3 -75.75 39.22 3.61
C HIS A 3 -74.50 40.10 3.75
N GLN A 4 -74.10 40.42 4.99
CA GLN A 4 -72.80 41.08 5.19
C GLN A 4 -72.18 40.91 6.59
N ARG A 5 -72.37 39.77 7.26
CA ARG A 5 -71.63 39.46 8.51
C ARG A 5 -70.98 38.08 8.59
N ALA A 6 -70.93 37.32 7.49
CA ALA A 6 -70.34 35.98 7.46
C ALA A 6 -69.07 35.83 6.58
N TYR A 7 -68.54 36.92 6.02
CA TYR A 7 -67.39 36.86 5.08
C TYR A 7 -66.04 37.30 5.67
N GLY A 8 -65.99 37.81 6.91
CA GLY A 8 -64.75 38.30 7.54
C GLY A 8 -63.89 37.22 8.22
N GLU A 9 -64.50 36.18 8.79
CA GLU A 9 -63.77 35.16 9.57
C GLU A 9 -63.27 33.97 8.73
N VAL A 10 -63.81 33.76 7.54
CA VAL A 10 -63.39 32.66 6.66
C VAL A 10 -62.11 33.03 5.89
N ILE A 11 -61.89 34.32 5.61
CA ILE A 11 -60.72 34.77 4.83
C ILE A 11 -59.44 34.83 5.68
N SER A 12 -59.53 35.11 7.00
CA SER A 12 -58.34 35.09 7.87
C SER A 12 -57.88 33.66 8.20
N LYS A 13 -58.80 32.69 8.32
CA LYS A 13 -58.45 31.26 8.47
C LYS A 13 -57.86 30.65 7.20
N ILE A 14 -58.30 31.05 6.00
CA ILE A 14 -57.72 30.56 4.74
C ILE A 14 -56.31 31.12 4.51
N TRP A 15 -56.01 32.34 4.95
CA TRP A 15 -54.63 32.87 4.91
C TRP A 15 -53.71 32.26 5.96
N PHE A 16 -54.20 31.94 7.16
CA PHE A 16 -53.40 31.22 8.17
C PHE A 16 -53.13 29.76 7.78
N ILE A 17 -54.10 29.08 7.13
CA ILE A 17 -53.93 27.69 6.66
C ILE A 17 -53.02 27.63 5.42
N ARG A 18 -52.99 28.67 4.57
CA ARG A 18 -52.05 28.75 3.43
C ARG A 18 -50.64 29.17 3.83
N PHE A 19 -50.43 29.89 4.94
CA PHE A 19 -49.09 30.17 5.46
C PHE A 19 -48.49 29.03 6.30
N GLN A 20 -49.30 28.08 6.78
CA GLN A 20 -48.81 26.87 7.47
C GLN A 20 -48.60 25.65 6.56
N THR A 21 -48.90 25.74 5.26
CA THR A 21 -48.70 24.62 4.31
C THR A 21 -47.62 24.88 3.24
N THR A 22 -46.80 25.92 3.40
CA THR A 22 -45.59 26.14 2.60
C THR A 22 -44.33 26.38 3.44
N LEU A 23 -44.28 25.82 4.64
CA LEU A 23 -43.05 25.23 5.16
C LEU A 23 -43.07 23.74 4.78
N ARG A 24 -43.01 23.47 3.48
CA ARG A 24 -42.24 22.29 3.07
C ARG A 24 -40.83 22.60 3.56
N SER A 25 -40.48 22.06 4.72
CA SER A 25 -39.11 21.65 4.97
C SER A 25 -38.63 21.09 3.65
N SER A 26 -37.73 21.79 2.96
CA SER A 26 -36.98 21.14 1.90
C SER A 26 -36.26 20.03 2.65
N SER A 27 -36.79 18.81 2.60
CA SER A 27 -36.07 17.64 3.06
C SER A 27 -34.78 17.67 2.25
N GLN A 28 -33.71 18.14 2.88
CA GLN A 28 -32.41 18.14 2.24
C GLN A 28 -32.16 16.68 1.87
N GLN A 29 -32.04 16.42 0.59
CA GLN A 29 -31.77 15.08 0.10
C GLN A 29 -30.46 14.62 0.75
N VAL A 30 -30.47 13.44 1.38
CA VAL A 30 -29.26 12.87 1.97
C VAL A 30 -28.22 12.77 0.86
N CYS A 31 -27.02 13.28 1.11
CA CYS A 31 -25.94 13.23 0.13
C CYS A 31 -24.61 12.91 0.79
N VAL A 32 -23.76 12.20 0.06
CA VAL A 32 -22.38 11.93 0.47
C VAL A 32 -21.48 12.94 -0.25
N ARG A 33 -20.59 13.59 0.49
CA ARG A 33 -19.55 14.45 -0.06
C ARG A 33 -18.18 13.83 0.15
N LEU A 34 -17.42 13.76 -0.94
CA LEU A 34 -16.04 13.30 -0.96
C LEU A 34 -15.12 14.50 -1.19
N LEU A 35 -14.36 14.88 -0.18
CA LEU A 35 -13.52 16.07 -0.18
C LEU A 35 -12.02 15.73 -0.24
N PRO A 36 -11.21 16.54 -0.92
CA PRO A 36 -11.59 17.74 -1.69
C PRO A 36 -12.25 17.42 -3.04
N SER A 37 -12.18 16.16 -3.48
CA SER A 37 -12.71 15.69 -4.76
C SER A 37 -13.14 14.21 -4.62
N PRO A 38 -14.17 13.75 -5.33
CA PRO A 38 -14.48 12.33 -5.45
C PRO A 38 -13.39 11.54 -6.16
N ARG A 39 -12.46 12.22 -6.82
CA ARG A 39 -11.31 11.64 -7.52
C ARG A 39 -10.00 12.02 -6.84
N CYS A 40 -9.23 11.04 -6.38
CA CYS A 40 -7.93 11.22 -5.73
C CYS A 40 -6.97 10.05 -6.05
N PHE A 41 -5.69 10.15 -5.66
CA PHE A 41 -4.78 9.02 -5.81
C PHE A 41 -5.05 7.94 -4.76
N PHE A 42 -4.69 6.70 -5.11
CA PHE A 42 -4.93 5.56 -4.26
C PHE A 42 -4.20 5.66 -2.91
N ASP A 43 -3.05 6.34 -2.84
CA ASP A 43 -2.29 6.57 -1.61
C ASP A 43 -2.64 7.88 -0.88
N GLU A 44 -3.66 8.62 -1.33
CA GLU A 44 -4.09 9.88 -0.73
C GLU A 44 -5.38 9.71 0.08
N PRO A 45 -5.54 10.40 1.22
CA PRO A 45 -6.77 10.35 1.99
C PRO A 45 -7.93 11.01 1.23
N VAL A 46 -9.15 10.58 1.54
CA VAL A 46 -10.39 11.24 1.13
C VAL A 46 -11.25 11.47 2.35
N HIS A 47 -11.82 12.67 2.45
CA HIS A 47 -12.68 13.04 3.56
C HIS A 47 -14.14 12.76 3.19
N VAL A 48 -14.76 11.81 3.89
CA VAL A 48 -16.16 11.42 3.69
C VAL A 48 -17.05 12.18 4.67
N LYS A 49 -18.03 12.89 4.11
CA LYS A 49 -19.10 13.56 4.86
C LYS A 49 -20.47 13.10 4.35
N VAL A 50 -21.47 13.10 5.22
CA VAL A 50 -22.87 12.91 4.86
C VAL A 50 -23.68 14.08 5.39
N ASP A 51 -24.52 14.66 4.55
CA ASP A 51 -25.39 15.78 4.89
C ASP A 51 -26.86 15.41 4.63
N GLY A 52 -27.79 16.18 5.19
CA GLY A 52 -29.22 16.01 4.96
C GLY A 52 -29.89 14.90 5.80
N LEU A 53 -29.20 14.38 6.81
CA LEU A 53 -29.80 13.44 7.77
C LEU A 53 -30.67 14.18 8.80
N SER A 54 -31.54 13.45 9.47
CA SER A 54 -32.21 13.97 10.67
C SER A 54 -31.21 14.11 11.82
N PRO A 55 -31.36 15.08 12.73
CA PRO A 55 -30.50 15.21 13.91
C PRO A 55 -30.40 13.89 14.68
N HIS A 56 -29.19 13.47 15.00
CA HIS A 56 -28.92 12.20 15.73
C HIS A 56 -29.39 10.92 15.03
N GLN A 57 -29.76 10.99 13.74
CA GLN A 57 -30.13 9.81 12.97
C GLN A 57 -28.95 8.84 12.89
N LYS A 58 -29.22 7.56 13.15
CA LYS A 58 -28.26 6.48 12.99
C LYS A 58 -28.27 5.99 11.54
N VAL A 59 -27.09 5.81 10.97
CA VAL A 59 -26.89 5.28 9.63
C VAL A 59 -25.75 4.26 9.62
N GLU A 60 -25.82 3.32 8.69
CA GLU A 60 -24.70 2.46 8.34
C GLU A 60 -24.06 2.97 7.06
N LEU A 61 -22.79 3.33 7.13
CA LEU A 61 -21.99 3.58 5.93
C LEU A 61 -21.37 2.26 5.48
N ARG A 62 -21.50 1.94 4.19
CA ARG A 62 -20.85 0.78 3.58
C ARG A 62 -19.95 1.24 2.45
N SER A 63 -18.82 0.56 2.35
CA SER A 63 -17.88 0.71 1.25
C SER A 63 -17.76 -0.59 0.49
N LYS A 64 -17.58 -0.50 -0.82
CA LYS A 64 -17.40 -1.65 -1.70
C LYS A 64 -16.39 -1.33 -2.78
N LEU A 65 -15.43 -2.22 -2.96
CA LEU A 65 -14.49 -2.19 -4.07
C LEU A 65 -14.49 -3.55 -4.77
N LYS A 66 -14.37 -3.55 -6.10
CA LYS A 66 -14.13 -4.75 -6.90
C LYS A 66 -12.75 -4.64 -7.57
N ASP A 67 -11.90 -5.62 -7.34
CA ASP A 67 -10.53 -5.61 -7.87
C ASP A 67 -10.45 -6.13 -9.33
N ASP A 68 -9.26 -6.12 -9.92
CA ASP A 68 -9.03 -6.55 -11.31
C ASP A 68 -9.21 -8.08 -11.53
N LYS A 69 -9.36 -8.87 -10.47
CA LYS A 69 -9.75 -10.29 -10.51
C LYS A 69 -11.25 -10.49 -10.30
N GLY A 70 -11.97 -9.43 -9.95
CA GLY A 70 -13.39 -9.46 -9.64
C GLY A 70 -13.72 -9.83 -8.19
N VAL A 71 -12.72 -9.90 -7.32
CA VAL A 71 -12.93 -10.10 -5.88
C VAL A 71 -13.53 -8.82 -5.28
N ILE A 72 -14.56 -8.98 -4.47
CA ILE A 72 -15.24 -7.88 -3.78
C ILE A 72 -14.62 -7.69 -2.40
N PHE A 73 -14.36 -6.45 -2.04
CA PHE A 73 -13.85 -6.00 -0.75
C PHE A 73 -14.88 -5.05 -0.12
N ARG A 74 -15.14 -5.19 1.18
CA ARG A 74 -16.12 -4.37 1.89
C ARG A 74 -15.69 -3.97 3.29
N ALA A 75 -16.09 -2.78 3.71
CA ALA A 75 -16.10 -2.36 5.10
C ALA A 75 -17.41 -1.64 5.44
N SER A 76 -17.81 -1.65 6.70
CA SER A 76 -18.95 -0.87 7.21
C SER A 76 -18.62 -0.09 8.48
N ALA A 77 -19.39 0.95 8.73
CA ALA A 77 -19.33 1.78 9.93
C ALA A 77 -20.72 2.22 10.36
N LEU A 78 -21.09 1.94 11.61
CA LEU A 78 -22.31 2.44 12.23
C LEU A 78 -22.03 3.81 12.85
N VAL A 79 -22.71 4.85 12.40
CA VAL A 79 -22.46 6.23 12.81
C VAL A 79 -23.77 6.95 13.12
N ALA A 80 -23.71 8.01 13.91
CA ALA A 80 -24.84 8.87 14.20
C ALA A 80 -24.55 10.29 13.72
N ALA A 81 -25.55 10.93 13.11
CA ALA A 81 -25.48 12.33 12.74
C ALA A 81 -25.37 13.23 13.98
N ASP A 82 -24.75 14.39 13.82
CA ASP A 82 -24.76 15.43 14.85
C ASP A 82 -26.13 16.14 14.93
N ALA A 83 -26.22 17.17 15.78
CA ALA A 83 -27.44 17.95 15.95
C ALA A 83 -27.86 18.73 14.69
N SER A 84 -26.96 18.91 13.73
CA SER A 84 -27.22 19.56 12.45
C SER A 84 -27.59 18.57 11.33
N GLY A 85 -27.64 17.27 11.63
CA GLY A 85 -27.93 16.25 10.61
C GLY A 85 -26.72 15.91 9.73
N GLN A 86 -25.50 16.10 10.22
CA GLN A 86 -24.27 15.77 9.50
C GLN A 86 -23.52 14.62 10.14
N VAL A 87 -22.91 13.79 9.30
CA VAL A 87 -21.83 12.87 9.68
C VAL A 87 -20.55 13.35 9.01
N ASP A 88 -19.47 13.40 9.78
CA ASP A 88 -18.14 13.74 9.29
C ASP A 88 -17.16 12.69 9.82
N LEU A 89 -16.61 11.81 8.98
CA LEU A 89 -15.77 10.71 9.47
C LEU A 89 -14.44 11.15 10.12
N CYS A 90 -14.06 12.42 10.01
CA CYS A 90 -12.94 12.97 10.77
C CYS A 90 -13.31 13.30 12.22
N ARG A 91 -14.59 13.26 12.59
CA ARG A 91 -15.10 13.68 13.91
C ARG A 91 -16.11 12.71 14.53
N SER A 92 -16.95 12.10 13.69
CA SER A 92 -17.99 11.14 14.05
C SER A 92 -17.36 9.77 14.25
N PRO A 93 -17.38 9.20 15.47
CA PRO A 93 -16.85 7.87 15.70
C PRO A 93 -17.75 6.79 15.09
N SER A 94 -17.14 5.76 14.51
CA SER A 94 -17.83 4.50 14.24
C SER A 94 -18.13 3.79 15.56
N LEU A 95 -19.39 3.44 15.76
CA LEU A 95 -19.94 2.75 16.93
C LEU A 95 -19.90 1.22 16.78
N GLY A 96 -19.61 0.72 15.58
CA GLY A 96 -19.59 -0.70 15.24
C GLY A 96 -19.44 -0.93 13.75
N GLY A 97 -19.33 -2.19 13.33
CA GLY A 97 -19.03 -2.57 11.95
C GLY A 97 -17.58 -3.07 11.83
N SER A 98 -16.94 -2.77 10.71
CA SER A 98 -15.57 -3.21 10.41
C SER A 98 -14.49 -2.55 11.27
N TYR A 99 -14.80 -1.39 11.87
CA TYR A 99 -13.92 -0.67 12.79
C TYR A 99 -14.74 0.19 13.76
N THR A 100 -14.10 0.65 14.84
CA THR A 100 -14.70 1.56 15.84
C THR A 100 -13.80 2.77 16.10
N GLY A 101 -14.39 3.84 16.65
CA GLY A 101 -13.70 5.10 16.92
C GLY A 101 -13.65 6.05 15.73
N VAL A 102 -12.94 7.17 15.88
CA VAL A 102 -12.81 8.19 14.84
C VAL A 102 -11.68 7.79 13.89
N GLU A 103 -12.06 7.21 12.75
CA GLU A 103 -11.14 6.70 11.74
C GLU A 103 -11.56 7.21 10.35
N SER A 104 -11.02 8.36 9.93
CA SER A 104 -11.47 9.04 8.70
C SER A 104 -11.38 8.19 7.43
N MET A 105 -10.39 7.29 7.38
CA MET A 105 -10.18 6.35 6.28
C MET A 105 -10.60 4.91 6.60
N GLY A 106 -11.38 4.70 7.68
CA GLY A 106 -11.81 3.38 8.12
C GLY A 106 -12.59 2.59 7.07
N LEU A 107 -13.43 3.27 6.28
CA LEU A 107 -14.14 2.66 5.15
C LEU A 107 -13.21 2.19 4.02
N PHE A 108 -11.92 2.54 4.03
CA PHE A 108 -10.96 2.15 3.00
C PHE A 108 -10.00 1.07 3.50
N TRP A 109 -9.33 1.32 4.63
CA TRP A 109 -8.31 0.39 5.12
C TRP A 109 -8.90 -0.85 5.80
N ALA A 110 -10.12 -0.76 6.35
CA ALA A 110 -10.75 -1.87 7.07
C ALA A 110 -11.50 -2.84 6.15
N MET A 111 -11.37 -2.68 4.82
CA MET A 111 -12.04 -3.58 3.89
C MET A 111 -11.52 -5.01 4.02
N VAL A 112 -12.43 -5.97 3.96
CA VAL A 112 -12.11 -7.40 3.93
C VAL A 112 -12.63 -8.00 2.63
N ALA A 113 -11.88 -8.92 2.04
CA ALA A 113 -12.33 -9.66 0.87
C ALA A 113 -13.52 -10.57 1.23
N GLU A 114 -14.58 -10.54 0.41
CA GLU A 114 -15.68 -11.51 0.51
C GLU A 114 -15.21 -12.93 0.19
N THR A 115 -14.27 -13.06 -0.76
CA THR A 115 -13.59 -14.33 -1.01
C THR A 115 -12.43 -14.45 -0.02
N PRO A 116 -12.42 -15.44 0.89
CA PRO A 116 -11.36 -15.61 1.87
C PRO A 116 -9.97 -15.69 1.24
N HIS A 117 -8.95 -15.32 2.00
CA HIS A 117 -7.54 -15.47 1.62
C HIS A 117 -7.15 -14.73 0.32
N SER A 118 -7.91 -13.70 -0.05
CA SER A 118 -7.70 -12.91 -1.26
C SER A 118 -7.05 -11.57 -0.93
N LYS A 119 -5.87 -11.34 -1.49
CA LYS A 119 -5.19 -10.04 -1.47
C LYS A 119 -5.71 -9.17 -2.61
N LEU A 120 -5.99 -7.90 -2.33
CA LEU A 120 -6.41 -6.93 -3.34
C LEU A 120 -5.39 -6.84 -4.47
N LEU A 121 -5.86 -6.99 -5.71
CA LEU A 121 -5.02 -6.93 -6.89
C LEU A 121 -5.39 -5.79 -7.84
N LYS A 122 -4.39 -4.99 -8.19
CA LYS A 122 -4.42 -4.05 -9.31
C LYS A 122 -3.41 -4.50 -10.37
N LYS A 123 -3.90 -4.93 -11.54
CA LYS A 123 -3.09 -5.34 -12.69
C LYS A 123 -2.82 -4.19 -13.66
N ASN A 124 -3.84 -3.35 -13.90
CA ASN A 124 -3.73 -2.26 -14.86
C ASN A 124 -3.85 -0.90 -14.18
N VAL A 125 -2.71 -0.25 -13.93
CA VAL A 125 -2.62 1.08 -13.28
C VAL A 125 -3.11 2.24 -14.17
N LEU A 126 -3.41 1.99 -15.45
CA LEU A 126 -4.04 3.00 -16.32
C LEU A 126 -5.52 3.23 -15.96
N GLY A 127 -6.19 2.23 -15.38
CA GLY A 127 -7.54 2.37 -14.86
C GLY A 127 -7.53 2.73 -13.37
N SER A 128 -8.53 3.47 -12.92
CA SER A 128 -8.79 3.70 -11.50
C SER A 128 -9.35 2.45 -10.79
N MET A 129 -9.40 2.50 -9.47
CA MET A 129 -10.25 1.64 -8.65
C MET A 129 -11.43 2.45 -8.14
N MET A 130 -12.62 1.87 -8.21
CA MET A 130 -13.86 2.51 -7.74
C MET A 130 -14.20 1.99 -6.36
N VAL A 131 -14.43 2.90 -5.41
CA VAL A 131 -14.95 2.60 -4.08
C VAL A 131 -16.34 3.21 -3.97
N ASP A 132 -17.36 2.36 -4.06
CA ASP A 132 -18.74 2.76 -3.89
C ASP A 132 -18.99 2.98 -2.39
N ILE A 133 -19.54 4.13 -2.02
CA ILE A 133 -19.95 4.45 -0.65
C ILE A 133 -21.47 4.56 -0.62
N GLU A 134 -22.09 3.75 0.23
CA GLU A 134 -23.53 3.71 0.44
C GLU A 134 -23.87 4.21 1.85
N VAL A 135 -24.94 5.00 1.97
CA VAL A 135 -25.52 5.40 3.26
C VAL A 135 -26.84 4.67 3.41
N LEU A 136 -26.94 3.81 4.42
CA LEU A 136 -28.16 3.06 4.72
C LEU A 136 -28.77 3.56 6.02
N HIS A 137 -30.09 3.62 6.10
CA HIS A 137 -30.81 3.91 7.33
C HIS A 137 -30.49 2.82 8.38
N GLY A 138 -30.09 3.23 9.59
CA GLY A 138 -29.59 2.30 10.60
C GLY A 138 -30.58 1.20 11.02
N ASP A 139 -31.87 1.52 11.09
CA ASP A 139 -32.91 0.55 11.52
C ASP A 139 -33.56 -0.21 10.34
N THR A 140 -33.89 0.47 9.25
CA THR A 140 -34.65 -0.13 8.13
C THR A 140 -33.76 -0.74 7.06
N GLY A 141 -32.47 -0.36 7.00
CA GLY A 141 -31.56 -0.75 5.92
C GLY A 141 -31.88 -0.09 4.57
N GLU A 142 -32.77 0.90 4.54
CA GLU A 142 -33.11 1.64 3.32
C GLU A 142 -31.90 2.44 2.81
N LEU A 143 -31.61 2.36 1.51
CA LEU A 143 -30.54 3.15 0.89
C LEU A 143 -30.96 4.62 0.80
N LEU A 144 -30.23 5.49 1.50
CA LEU A 144 -30.50 6.93 1.57
C LEU A 144 -29.70 7.72 0.52
N ALA A 145 -28.45 7.33 0.30
CA ALA A 145 -27.56 8.00 -0.65
C ALA A 145 -26.43 7.06 -1.11
N THR A 146 -25.83 7.38 -2.25
CA THR A 146 -24.63 6.72 -2.76
C THR A 146 -23.70 7.76 -3.37
N GLU A 147 -22.40 7.52 -3.32
CA GLU A 147 -21.38 8.28 -4.05
C GLU A 147 -20.19 7.35 -4.33
N THR A 148 -19.40 7.63 -5.35
CA THR A 148 -18.25 6.79 -5.72
C THR A 148 -16.95 7.55 -5.64
N ASN A 149 -15.99 7.02 -4.88
CA ASN A 149 -14.62 7.51 -4.88
C ASN A 149 -13.81 6.84 -6.00
N GLU A 150 -13.31 7.63 -6.94
CA GLU A 150 -12.38 7.17 -7.97
C GLU A 150 -10.94 7.31 -7.47
N ARG A 151 -10.23 6.17 -7.35
CA ARG A 151 -8.85 6.10 -6.85
C ARG A 151 -7.87 5.82 -7.99
N LEU A 152 -7.06 6.82 -8.34
CA LEU A 152 -6.10 6.82 -9.44
C LEU A 152 -4.73 6.27 -9.02
N PHE A 153 -3.98 5.73 -9.98
CA PHE A 153 -2.60 5.27 -9.76
C PHE A 153 -1.56 6.11 -10.48
N MET A 154 -1.96 6.85 -11.51
CA MET A 154 -1.08 7.68 -12.32
C MET A 154 -1.62 9.10 -12.44
N THR A 155 -0.76 10.09 -12.19
CA THR A 155 -1.08 11.49 -12.48
C THR A 155 -0.95 11.78 -13.97
N GLU A 156 -1.61 12.85 -14.42
CA GLU A 156 -1.47 13.33 -15.79
C GLU A 156 -0.01 13.64 -16.12
N GLY A 157 0.44 13.20 -17.30
CA GLY A 157 1.82 13.38 -17.76
C GLY A 157 2.83 12.32 -17.30
N VAL A 158 2.50 11.45 -16.34
CA VAL A 158 3.35 10.26 -16.07
C VAL A 158 3.30 9.34 -17.27
N ARG A 159 4.48 8.92 -17.75
CA ARG A 159 4.60 7.97 -18.85
C ARG A 159 4.85 6.57 -18.31
N ARG A 160 4.02 5.63 -18.76
CA ARG A 160 4.19 4.19 -18.53
C ARG A 160 4.78 3.54 -19.79
N ILE A 161 5.97 2.98 -19.67
CA ILE A 161 6.71 2.38 -20.79
C ILE A 161 6.97 0.89 -20.48
N PRO A 162 6.13 -0.02 -20.99
CA PRO A 162 6.42 -1.45 -20.93
C PRO A 162 7.71 -1.77 -21.67
N LEU A 163 8.60 -2.50 -21.01
CA LEU A 163 9.81 -3.00 -21.63
C LEU A 163 9.50 -4.26 -22.44
N GLY A 164 9.98 -4.29 -23.68
CA GLY A 164 9.95 -5.46 -24.56
C GLY A 164 11.36 -5.88 -24.95
N MET A 165 11.47 -6.71 -25.99
CA MET A 165 12.75 -7.32 -26.42
C MET A 165 13.88 -6.32 -26.71
N LYS A 166 13.55 -5.07 -27.07
CA LYS A 166 14.56 -4.00 -27.30
C LYS A 166 15.36 -3.66 -26.05
N ALA A 167 14.87 -3.99 -24.86
CA ALA A 167 15.57 -3.80 -23.60
C ALA A 167 16.49 -4.99 -23.24
N GLY A 168 16.73 -5.94 -24.15
CA GLY A 168 17.54 -7.14 -23.87
C GLY A 168 16.73 -8.19 -23.11
N ARG A 169 17.29 -8.78 -22.04
CA ARG A 169 16.61 -9.81 -21.22
C ARG A 169 15.62 -9.23 -20.21
N ILE A 170 15.81 -7.98 -19.79
CA ILE A 170 15.01 -7.39 -18.70
C ILE A 170 13.54 -7.25 -19.10
N ARG A 171 12.64 -7.55 -18.16
CA ARG A 171 11.20 -7.40 -18.33
C ARG A 171 10.61 -6.61 -17.18
N GLY A 172 9.76 -5.66 -17.51
CA GLY A 172 9.19 -4.76 -16.53
C GLY A 172 8.49 -3.58 -17.17
N VAL A 173 8.21 -2.57 -16.36
CA VAL A 173 7.57 -1.32 -16.80
C VAL A 173 8.29 -0.15 -16.16
N LEU A 174 8.77 0.76 -17.02
CA LEU A 174 9.41 2.00 -16.62
C LEU A 174 8.36 3.10 -16.49
N PHE A 175 8.29 3.74 -15.33
CA PHE A 175 7.47 4.90 -15.05
C PHE A 175 8.33 6.15 -15.01
N LEU A 176 7.96 7.16 -15.80
CA LEU A 176 8.66 8.43 -15.87
C LEU A 176 7.73 9.53 -15.36
N PRO A 177 8.16 10.32 -14.35
CA PRO A 177 7.40 11.49 -13.88
C PRO A 177 7.13 12.50 -15.00
N PRO A 178 6.12 13.37 -14.85
CA PRO A 178 5.95 14.50 -15.75
C PRO A 178 7.16 15.45 -15.64
N GLY A 179 7.56 16.03 -16.77
CA GLY A 179 8.70 16.93 -16.86
C GLY A 179 9.94 16.32 -17.52
N GLN A 180 10.98 17.13 -17.69
CA GLN A 180 12.21 16.73 -18.39
C GLN A 180 13.21 15.97 -17.50
N GLY A 181 13.07 16.09 -16.17
CA GLY A 181 14.05 15.58 -15.21
C GLY A 181 15.30 16.46 -15.13
N PRO A 182 16.42 15.91 -14.62
CA PRO A 182 16.55 14.53 -14.14
C PRO A 182 15.82 14.30 -12.81
N PHE A 183 15.54 13.05 -12.52
CA PHE A 183 14.84 12.57 -11.34
C PHE A 183 15.62 11.43 -10.66
N PRO A 184 15.47 11.23 -9.35
CA PRO A 184 15.94 10.02 -8.69
C PRO A 184 15.40 8.74 -9.35
N GLY A 185 16.30 7.78 -9.62
CA GLY A 185 15.93 6.47 -10.18
C GLY A 185 15.72 5.43 -9.08
N VAL A 186 14.66 4.62 -9.16
CA VAL A 186 14.35 3.52 -8.23
C VAL A 186 14.05 2.24 -8.99
N LEU A 187 14.70 1.14 -8.61
CA LEU A 187 14.34 -0.20 -9.03
C LEU A 187 13.35 -0.80 -8.02
N ASP A 188 12.12 -1.05 -8.45
CA ASP A 188 11.07 -1.67 -7.62
C ASP A 188 11.01 -3.17 -7.90
N VAL A 189 11.36 -3.98 -6.91
CA VAL A 189 11.31 -5.44 -6.99
C VAL A 189 10.27 -5.94 -5.98
N TYR A 190 9.22 -6.57 -6.48
CA TYR A 190 8.07 -6.96 -5.66
C TYR A 190 8.27 -8.33 -4.97
N THR A 191 7.18 -8.98 -4.57
CA THR A 191 7.21 -10.28 -3.88
C THR A 191 7.45 -11.46 -4.84
N LEU A 192 7.69 -12.66 -4.29
CA LEU A 192 7.74 -13.93 -5.03
C LEU A 192 6.33 -14.40 -5.48
N GLY A 193 5.55 -13.52 -6.12
CA GLY A 193 4.22 -13.82 -6.64
C GLY A 193 4.17 -14.21 -8.11
N GLY A 194 5.26 -13.95 -8.85
CA GLY A 194 5.31 -14.02 -10.31
C GLY A 194 4.61 -12.82 -10.95
N GLY A 195 4.96 -12.52 -12.20
CA GLY A 195 4.40 -11.37 -12.88
C GLY A 195 5.07 -10.06 -12.44
N ILE A 196 4.28 -8.99 -12.43
CA ILE A 196 4.71 -7.64 -12.03
C ILE A 196 3.60 -6.98 -11.21
N SER A 197 4.00 -6.20 -10.20
CA SER A 197 3.12 -5.22 -9.56
C SER A 197 3.58 -3.83 -9.97
N GLU A 198 2.66 -3.04 -10.52
CA GLU A 198 2.96 -1.69 -10.99
C GLU A 198 2.49 -0.61 -10.00
N VAL A 199 1.80 -1.00 -8.93
CA VAL A 199 1.14 -0.07 -7.98
C VAL A 199 2.15 0.82 -7.28
N ARG A 200 3.18 0.25 -6.65
CA ARG A 200 4.21 1.03 -5.93
C ARG A 200 4.96 1.95 -6.89
N ALA A 201 5.38 1.42 -8.02
CA ALA A 201 6.14 2.16 -9.02
C ALA A 201 5.36 3.33 -9.64
N SER A 202 4.10 3.13 -10.01
CA SER A 202 3.25 4.19 -10.56
C SER A 202 2.99 5.30 -9.53
N LEU A 203 2.70 4.95 -8.28
CA LEU A 203 2.48 5.91 -7.21
C LEU A 203 3.75 6.68 -6.82
N LEU A 204 4.92 6.03 -6.78
CA LEU A 204 6.20 6.72 -6.60
C LEU A 204 6.53 7.65 -7.77
N ALA A 205 6.18 7.29 -9.01
CA ALA A 205 6.40 8.18 -10.14
C ALA A 205 5.61 9.49 -10.04
N ASN A 206 4.43 9.47 -9.43
CA ASN A 206 3.66 10.68 -9.10
C ASN A 206 4.40 11.59 -8.09
N LYS A 207 5.39 11.05 -7.36
CA LYS A 207 6.17 11.75 -6.33
C LYS A 207 7.56 12.22 -6.82
N GLY A 208 7.82 12.13 -8.14
CA GLY A 208 9.04 12.64 -8.76
C GLY A 208 10.17 11.62 -8.92
N PHE A 209 9.87 10.31 -8.88
CA PHE A 209 10.86 9.25 -9.08
C PHE A 209 10.72 8.59 -10.46
N VAL A 210 11.83 8.35 -11.14
CA VAL A 210 11.86 7.40 -12.27
C VAL A 210 11.90 6.00 -11.69
N VAL A 211 10.85 5.20 -11.92
CA VAL A 211 10.74 3.88 -11.28
C VAL A 211 10.63 2.77 -12.31
N LEU A 212 11.52 1.77 -12.21
CA LEU A 212 11.42 0.52 -12.96
C LEU A 212 10.79 -0.55 -12.08
N ALA A 213 9.53 -0.89 -12.32
CA ALA A 213 8.93 -2.10 -11.77
C ALA A 213 9.51 -3.31 -12.53
N LEU A 214 10.32 -4.11 -11.84
CA LEU A 214 11.06 -5.22 -12.44
C LEU A 214 10.35 -6.55 -12.16
N ALA A 215 10.04 -7.29 -13.23
CA ALA A 215 9.66 -8.69 -13.12
C ALA A 215 10.93 -9.55 -13.11
N TYR A 216 10.91 -10.68 -12.40
CA TYR A 216 12.05 -11.61 -12.37
C TYR A 216 11.65 -13.09 -12.53
N PHE A 217 10.34 -13.39 -12.62
CA PHE A 217 9.77 -14.64 -13.13
C PHE A 217 8.27 -14.46 -13.38
N GLY A 218 7.63 -15.39 -14.10
CA GLY A 218 6.18 -15.43 -14.30
C GLY A 218 5.62 -14.27 -15.15
N PHE A 219 6.45 -13.61 -15.96
CA PHE A 219 6.07 -12.45 -16.77
C PHE A 219 6.68 -12.51 -18.17
N GLN A 220 5.85 -12.30 -19.19
CA GLN A 220 6.23 -12.39 -20.61
C GLN A 220 6.98 -13.70 -20.92
N ASP A 221 8.21 -13.60 -21.42
CA ASP A 221 9.11 -14.70 -21.79
C ASP A 221 10.06 -15.14 -20.65
N LEU A 222 9.94 -14.57 -19.45
CA LEU A 222 10.64 -15.08 -18.27
C LEU A 222 10.13 -16.49 -17.87
N PRO A 223 10.91 -17.27 -17.11
CA PRO A 223 10.48 -18.57 -16.60
C PRO A 223 9.09 -18.50 -15.95
N ARG A 224 8.18 -19.41 -16.33
CA ARG A 224 6.78 -19.38 -15.88
C ARG A 224 6.62 -19.68 -14.38
N THR A 225 7.52 -20.49 -13.83
CA THR A 225 7.59 -20.87 -12.42
C THR A 225 8.87 -20.34 -11.81
N VAL A 226 9.00 -20.43 -10.47
CA VAL A 226 10.26 -20.11 -9.79
C VAL A 226 11.39 -20.93 -10.44
N PRO A 227 12.46 -20.28 -10.93
CA PRO A 227 13.58 -20.97 -11.57
C PRO A 227 14.39 -21.77 -10.55
N LYS A 228 15.27 -22.67 -11.01
CA LYS A 228 16.14 -23.46 -10.12
C LYS A 228 17.16 -22.60 -9.35
N TYR A 229 17.50 -21.44 -9.88
CA TYR A 229 18.35 -20.43 -9.27
C TYR A 229 17.98 -19.06 -9.83
N PHE A 230 18.31 -18.00 -9.11
CA PHE A 230 18.29 -16.64 -9.64
C PHE A 230 19.69 -16.22 -10.09
N ASP A 231 19.74 -15.46 -11.18
CA ASP A 231 20.96 -14.97 -11.83
C ASP A 231 21.13 -13.48 -11.51
N LEU A 232 22.16 -13.09 -10.74
CA LEU A 232 22.33 -11.71 -10.30
C LEU A 232 22.68 -10.78 -11.46
N GLU A 233 23.26 -11.30 -12.54
CA GLU A 233 23.52 -10.61 -13.79
C GLU A 233 22.24 -10.04 -14.43
N TYR A 234 21.09 -10.71 -14.28
CA TYR A 234 19.79 -10.18 -14.73
C TYR A 234 19.46 -8.85 -14.05
N PHE A 235 19.77 -8.74 -12.76
CA PHE A 235 19.52 -7.53 -11.99
C PHE A 235 20.59 -6.46 -12.27
N GLU A 236 21.83 -6.85 -12.53
CA GLU A 236 22.90 -5.96 -12.99
C GLU A 236 22.55 -5.28 -14.33
N GLU A 237 21.98 -6.03 -15.28
CA GLU A 237 21.43 -5.50 -16.53
C GLU A 237 20.32 -4.47 -16.27
N ALA A 238 19.39 -4.75 -15.35
CA ALA A 238 18.28 -3.85 -15.01
C ALA A 238 18.76 -2.55 -14.35
N ILE A 239 19.73 -2.63 -13.43
CA ILE A 239 20.36 -1.47 -12.79
C ILE A 239 21.07 -0.62 -13.83
N THR A 240 21.84 -1.26 -14.72
CA THR A 240 22.57 -0.59 -15.80
C THR A 240 21.61 0.13 -16.74
N PHE A 241 20.56 -0.55 -17.18
CA PHE A 241 19.50 0.03 -18.02
C PHE A 241 18.85 1.25 -17.36
N LEU A 242 18.49 1.16 -16.07
CA LEU A 242 17.84 2.25 -15.35
C LEU A 242 18.78 3.46 -15.22
N ARG A 243 20.05 3.25 -14.89
CA ARG A 243 21.07 4.31 -14.78
C ARG A 243 21.35 5.01 -16.11
N GLN A 244 21.15 4.33 -17.23
CA GLN A 244 21.34 4.89 -18.57
C GLN A 244 20.14 5.70 -19.08
N GLN A 245 19.02 5.72 -18.36
CA GLN A 245 17.88 6.55 -18.77
C GLN A 245 18.24 8.04 -18.66
N PRO A 246 17.97 8.86 -19.68
CA PRO A 246 18.36 10.27 -19.67
C PRO A 246 17.63 11.09 -18.58
N GLN A 247 16.48 10.59 -18.11
CA GLN A 247 15.74 11.21 -17.01
C GLN A 247 16.26 10.83 -15.62
N VAL A 248 17.26 9.94 -15.48
CA VAL A 248 17.76 9.50 -14.17
C VAL A 248 18.97 10.34 -13.75
N GLN A 249 18.92 10.93 -12.56
CA GLN A 249 19.90 11.89 -12.05
C GLN A 249 21.30 11.30 -11.81
N GLY A 250 21.38 10.03 -11.42
CA GLY A 250 22.65 9.39 -11.03
C GLY A 250 23.30 10.04 -9.78
N PRO A 251 24.48 9.57 -9.33
CA PRO A 251 25.32 8.54 -9.97
C PRO A 251 24.82 7.10 -9.72
N GLY A 252 23.96 6.88 -8.74
CA GLY A 252 23.35 5.59 -8.41
C GLY A 252 21.83 5.65 -8.30
N ILE A 253 21.21 4.50 -8.05
CA ILE A 253 19.75 4.34 -7.92
C ILE A 253 19.36 3.88 -6.52
N GLY A 254 18.07 3.97 -6.22
CA GLY A 254 17.42 3.29 -5.10
C GLY A 254 16.95 1.89 -5.48
N ILE A 255 16.84 0.99 -4.50
CA ILE A 255 16.11 -0.28 -4.61
C ILE A 255 14.99 -0.30 -3.58
N LEU A 256 13.76 -0.57 -4.01
CA LEU A 256 12.63 -0.86 -3.13
C LEU A 256 12.27 -2.35 -3.24
N SER A 257 12.31 -3.06 -2.12
CA SER A 257 12.06 -4.51 -2.07
C SER A 257 11.09 -4.91 -0.97
N ILE A 258 10.39 -6.01 -1.17
CA ILE A 258 9.51 -6.62 -0.15
C ILE A 258 9.59 -8.15 -0.17
N SER A 259 9.58 -8.78 1.00
CA SER A 259 9.57 -10.25 1.12
C SER A 259 10.84 -10.87 0.50
N LYS A 260 10.71 -11.95 -0.29
CA LYS A 260 11.82 -12.62 -0.98
C LYS A 260 12.75 -11.66 -1.73
N SER A 261 12.26 -10.59 -2.35
CA SER A 261 13.16 -9.66 -3.04
C SER A 261 14.07 -8.85 -2.11
N GLY A 262 13.85 -8.91 -0.79
CA GLY A 262 14.75 -8.33 0.20
C GLY A 262 16.14 -8.95 0.15
N ASP A 263 16.26 -10.28 0.05
CA ASP A 263 17.58 -10.93 -0.07
C ASP A 263 18.25 -10.63 -1.42
N LEU A 264 17.47 -10.50 -2.49
CA LEU A 264 17.93 -10.06 -3.80
C LEU A 264 18.42 -8.61 -3.74
N ALA A 265 17.71 -7.72 -3.04
CA ALA A 265 18.10 -6.33 -2.87
C ALA A 265 19.40 -6.16 -2.07
N LEU A 266 19.55 -6.92 -0.99
CA LEU A 266 20.81 -6.97 -0.24
C LEU A 266 21.94 -7.55 -1.09
N SER A 267 21.66 -8.56 -1.92
CA SER A 267 22.65 -9.16 -2.81
C SER A 267 23.09 -8.17 -3.89
N MET A 268 22.15 -7.52 -4.57
CA MET A 268 22.42 -6.43 -5.50
C MET A 268 23.30 -5.37 -4.85
N ALA A 269 22.93 -4.89 -3.66
CA ALA A 269 23.68 -3.87 -2.94
C ALA A 269 25.10 -4.32 -2.54
N SER A 270 25.32 -5.62 -2.33
CA SER A 270 26.60 -6.17 -1.86
C SER A 270 27.58 -6.49 -2.99
N PHE A 271 27.08 -6.89 -4.15
CA PHE A 271 27.90 -7.39 -5.26
C PHE A 271 27.93 -6.49 -6.48
N LEU A 272 26.93 -5.61 -6.65
CA LEU A 272 26.79 -4.75 -7.82
C LEU A 272 27.11 -3.29 -7.49
N SER A 273 27.44 -2.52 -8.53
CA SER A 273 27.74 -1.09 -8.42
C SER A 273 26.55 -0.20 -8.79
N GLY A 274 26.58 1.07 -8.39
CA GLY A 274 25.56 2.05 -8.79
C GLY A 274 24.27 2.00 -7.95
N ILE A 275 24.32 1.45 -6.75
CA ILE A 275 23.21 1.42 -5.79
C ILE A 275 23.57 2.37 -4.63
N SER A 276 22.78 3.42 -4.47
CA SER A 276 22.99 4.45 -3.45
C SER A 276 22.14 4.20 -2.20
N ALA A 277 20.95 3.63 -2.36
CA ALA A 277 19.98 3.46 -1.29
C ALA A 277 19.13 2.19 -1.47
N THR A 278 18.81 1.49 -0.38
CA THR A 278 18.03 0.25 -0.39
C THR A 278 16.98 0.29 0.72
N ALA A 279 15.70 0.41 0.32
CA ALA A 279 14.55 0.25 1.20
C ALA A 279 14.10 -1.21 1.19
N TRP A 280 14.32 -1.87 2.31
CA TRP A 280 14.07 -3.29 2.54
C TRP A 280 12.86 -3.44 3.43
N ILE A 281 11.84 -4.20 2.99
CA ILE A 281 10.57 -4.36 3.70
C ILE A 281 10.34 -5.86 3.95
N ASN A 282 10.33 -6.28 5.21
CA ASN A 282 10.02 -7.66 5.62
C ASN A 282 10.77 -8.74 4.81
N GLY A 283 12.04 -8.50 4.50
CA GLY A 283 12.87 -9.45 3.74
C GLY A 283 13.57 -10.48 4.62
N SER A 284 14.51 -11.21 4.04
CA SER A 284 15.55 -11.94 4.79
C SER A 284 16.92 -11.30 4.58
N ASN A 285 17.81 -11.41 5.57
CA ASN A 285 19.23 -11.04 5.49
C ASN A 285 20.09 -12.16 4.87
N ALA A 286 19.49 -13.29 4.53
CA ALA A 286 20.13 -14.42 3.89
C ALA A 286 19.33 -14.87 2.67
N ASN A 287 19.98 -15.56 1.74
CA ASN A 287 19.32 -16.08 0.55
C ASN A 287 18.36 -17.22 0.90
N THR A 288 17.15 -17.15 0.36
CA THR A 288 16.05 -18.08 0.61
C THR A 288 15.47 -18.65 -0.69
N VAL A 289 14.64 -19.69 -0.58
CA VAL A 289 13.85 -20.33 -1.67
C VAL A 289 14.68 -21.08 -2.71
N VAL A 290 15.61 -20.41 -3.41
CA VAL A 290 16.50 -21.03 -4.41
C VAL A 290 17.90 -20.40 -4.37
N PRO A 291 18.95 -21.12 -4.78
CA PRO A 291 20.30 -20.55 -4.86
C PRO A 291 20.35 -19.27 -5.70
N LEU A 292 21.25 -18.36 -5.32
CA LEU A 292 21.57 -17.16 -6.08
C LEU A 292 22.96 -17.32 -6.71
N HIS A 293 23.07 -17.08 -8.01
CA HIS A 293 24.32 -17.14 -8.74
C HIS A 293 24.79 -15.72 -9.09
N TYR A 294 26.10 -15.49 -9.04
CA TYR A 294 26.74 -14.33 -9.63
C TYR A 294 28.13 -14.72 -10.12
N LYS A 295 28.33 -14.84 -11.45
CA LYS A 295 29.56 -15.42 -12.02
C LYS A 295 29.83 -16.80 -11.41
N ASP A 296 31.03 -17.02 -10.87
CA ASP A 296 31.40 -18.29 -10.20
C ASP A 296 30.92 -18.37 -8.74
N LEU A 297 30.31 -17.31 -8.19
CA LEU A 297 29.78 -17.31 -6.83
C LEU A 297 28.39 -17.95 -6.81
N ILE A 298 28.20 -18.88 -5.87
CA ILE A 298 26.89 -19.45 -5.53
C ILE A 298 26.61 -19.16 -4.07
N ILE A 299 25.50 -18.47 -3.80
CA ILE A 299 24.96 -18.31 -2.46
C ILE A 299 23.84 -19.35 -2.31
N PRO A 300 24.00 -20.37 -1.44
CA PRO A 300 22.96 -21.37 -1.23
C PRO A 300 21.70 -20.72 -0.65
N SER A 301 20.56 -21.38 -0.83
CA SER A 301 19.32 -21.00 -0.13
C SER A 301 19.25 -21.70 1.22
N ILE A 302 18.79 -21.00 2.26
CA ILE A 302 18.41 -21.65 3.51
C ILE A 302 17.27 -22.65 3.25
N THR A 303 17.43 -23.86 3.78
CA THR A 303 16.41 -24.91 3.72
C THR A 303 15.42 -24.73 4.87
N PRO A 304 14.10 -24.61 4.59
CA PRO A 304 13.08 -24.58 5.64
C PRO A 304 13.01 -25.90 6.41
N ILE A 305 12.73 -25.83 7.71
CA ILE A 305 12.47 -26.96 8.60
C ILE A 305 10.95 -27.14 8.70
N VAL A 306 10.43 -28.18 8.06
CA VAL A 306 8.98 -28.42 7.94
C VAL A 306 8.35 -28.72 9.30
N GLU A 307 9.11 -29.33 10.21
CA GLU A 307 8.69 -29.66 11.57
C GLU A 307 8.38 -28.42 12.42
N ASN A 308 8.89 -27.24 12.03
CA ASN A 308 8.59 -25.98 12.70
C ASN A 308 7.32 -25.29 12.15
N VAL A 309 6.71 -25.83 11.09
CA VAL A 309 5.43 -25.30 10.60
C VAL A 309 4.33 -25.68 11.60
N THR A 310 3.57 -24.68 12.02
CA THR A 310 2.47 -24.84 12.97
C THR A 310 1.15 -24.43 12.35
N PHE A 311 0.09 -24.41 13.15
CA PHE A 311 -1.23 -23.97 12.74
C PHE A 311 -1.68 -22.81 13.62
N SER A 312 -2.20 -21.76 12.99
CA SER A 312 -2.94 -20.70 13.66
C SER A 312 -4.19 -21.23 14.37
N PRO A 313 -4.80 -20.47 15.31
CA PRO A 313 -6.05 -20.87 15.95
C PRO A 313 -7.20 -21.17 14.98
N SER A 314 -7.19 -20.58 13.78
CA SER A 314 -8.16 -20.83 12.71
C SER A 314 -7.80 -22.00 11.79
N GLY A 315 -6.77 -22.79 12.11
CA GLY A 315 -6.36 -23.96 11.34
C GLY A 315 -5.60 -23.66 10.04
N ILE A 316 -5.16 -22.42 9.84
CA ILE A 316 -4.33 -22.02 8.68
C ILE A 316 -2.86 -22.22 9.04
N LEU A 317 -2.04 -22.69 8.10
CA LEU A 317 -0.61 -22.88 8.29
C LEU A 317 0.10 -21.59 8.73
N ASP A 318 0.91 -21.69 9.78
CA ASP A 318 1.83 -20.65 10.23
C ASP A 318 3.26 -21.12 9.96
N ILE A 319 3.94 -20.39 9.06
CA ILE A 319 5.27 -20.73 8.56
C ILE A 319 6.37 -19.86 9.16
N ARG A 320 6.05 -19.01 10.13
CA ARG A 320 6.96 -18.02 10.72
C ARG A 320 8.32 -18.61 11.11
N ASP A 321 8.30 -19.77 11.76
CA ASP A 321 9.48 -20.41 12.34
C ASP A 321 10.05 -21.52 11.47
N ALA A 322 9.51 -21.70 10.25
CA ALA A 322 9.99 -22.68 9.29
C ALA A 322 11.37 -22.31 8.74
N LEU A 323 11.70 -21.02 8.63
CA LEU A 323 13.02 -20.59 8.19
C LEU A 323 13.96 -20.51 9.40
N PRO A 324 14.99 -21.37 9.51
CA PRO A 324 15.90 -21.37 10.64
C PRO A 324 16.79 -20.12 10.66
N ASP A 325 17.43 -19.88 11.81
CA ASP A 325 18.36 -18.77 12.00
C ASP A 325 19.51 -18.83 10.98
N PRO A 326 19.69 -17.78 10.14
CA PRO A 326 20.77 -17.67 9.17
C PRO A 326 22.18 -17.66 9.76
N GLU A 327 22.34 -17.25 11.02
CA GLU A 327 23.66 -17.12 11.65
C GLU A 327 24.21 -18.42 12.24
N THR A 328 23.42 -19.51 12.18
CA THR A 328 23.90 -20.85 12.56
C THR A 328 25.01 -21.35 11.63
N GLU A 329 25.87 -22.25 12.12
CA GLU A 329 27.03 -22.74 11.36
C GLU A 329 26.67 -23.36 10.00
N VAL A 330 25.51 -24.04 9.92
CA VAL A 330 25.02 -24.68 8.70
C VAL A 330 24.47 -23.66 7.71
N ASN A 331 23.87 -22.56 8.18
CA ASN A 331 23.18 -21.57 7.33
C ASN A 331 24.03 -20.35 6.97
N ARG A 332 25.17 -20.13 7.66
CA ARG A 332 26.01 -18.93 7.47
C ARG A 332 26.47 -18.70 6.02
N GLY A 333 26.54 -19.76 5.21
CA GLY A 333 26.88 -19.67 3.78
C GLY A 333 25.82 -18.93 2.96
N SER A 334 24.58 -18.87 3.44
CA SER A 334 23.46 -18.17 2.78
C SER A 334 23.37 -16.69 3.19
N VAL A 335 24.08 -16.25 4.24
CA VAL A 335 24.02 -14.87 4.73
C VAL A 335 24.61 -13.91 3.70
N ILE A 336 23.85 -12.86 3.36
CA ILE A 336 24.29 -11.87 2.37
C ILE A 336 25.35 -10.94 3.00
N PRO A 337 26.53 -10.75 2.36
CA PRO A 337 27.62 -9.96 2.94
C PRO A 337 27.42 -8.45 2.75
N ILE A 338 26.39 -7.89 3.40
CA ILE A 338 25.99 -6.48 3.29
C ILE A 338 27.04 -5.48 3.82
N GLU A 339 28.00 -5.94 4.60
CA GLU A 339 29.22 -5.20 4.97
C GLU A 339 30.10 -4.85 3.76
N ARG A 340 29.85 -5.41 2.58
CA ARG A 340 30.51 -5.02 1.33
C ARG A 340 29.85 -3.81 0.66
N SER A 341 28.58 -3.55 0.97
CA SER A 341 27.78 -2.53 0.28
C SER A 341 28.08 -1.09 0.72
N SER A 342 28.19 -0.16 -0.21
CA SER A 342 28.18 1.28 0.10
C SER A 342 26.77 1.89 0.19
N SER A 343 25.72 1.10 -0.11
CA SER A 343 24.32 1.54 -0.09
C SER A 343 23.90 2.03 1.29
N ARG A 344 23.03 3.03 1.35
CA ARG A 344 22.28 3.38 2.57
C ARG A 344 21.12 2.40 2.72
N PHE A 345 20.79 1.95 3.93
CA PHE A 345 19.70 0.99 4.16
C PHE A 345 18.58 1.56 5.00
N LEU A 346 17.33 1.30 4.60
CA LEU A 346 16.16 1.43 5.46
C LEU A 346 15.57 0.04 5.63
N PHE A 347 15.72 -0.54 6.82
CA PHE A 347 15.11 -1.82 7.18
C PHE A 347 13.77 -1.56 7.86
N ALA A 348 12.68 -1.92 7.19
CA ALA A 348 11.35 -1.92 7.76
C ALA A 348 10.91 -3.36 8.06
N ALA A 349 10.62 -3.65 9.32
CA ALA A 349 10.23 -4.97 9.78
C ALA A 349 8.90 -4.92 10.55
N SER A 350 8.07 -5.94 10.35
CA SER A 350 6.81 -6.15 11.05
C SER A 350 7.01 -7.12 12.22
N GLU A 351 6.51 -6.79 13.41
CA GLU A 351 6.68 -7.63 14.60
C GLU A 351 5.78 -8.88 14.59
N ASP A 352 4.62 -8.80 13.92
CA ASP A 352 3.71 -9.92 13.71
C ASP A 352 3.78 -10.45 12.27
N ASP A 353 4.96 -10.38 11.64
CA ASP A 353 5.22 -11.09 10.40
C ASP A 353 5.15 -12.61 10.64
N ARG A 354 4.21 -13.28 9.95
CA ARG A 354 4.03 -14.74 10.01
C ARG A 354 4.56 -15.50 8.79
N ASN A 355 5.16 -14.80 7.83
CA ASN A 355 5.88 -15.45 6.75
C ASN A 355 7.25 -15.93 7.22
N TRP A 356 7.94 -15.10 8.01
CA TRP A 356 9.19 -15.39 8.69
C TRP A 356 9.51 -14.31 9.74
N ASN A 357 10.59 -14.47 10.50
CA ASN A 357 11.00 -13.50 11.50
C ASN A 357 11.77 -12.29 10.91
N SER A 358 11.05 -11.38 10.25
CA SER A 358 11.62 -10.16 9.65
C SER A 358 12.36 -9.27 10.66
N CYS A 359 11.91 -9.22 11.91
CA CYS A 359 12.56 -8.44 12.97
C CYS A 359 13.94 -9.00 13.33
N LEU A 360 14.05 -10.33 13.47
CA LEU A 360 15.35 -11.00 13.68
C LEU A 360 16.31 -10.69 12.53
N PHE A 361 15.86 -10.84 11.28
CA PHE A 361 16.70 -10.62 10.11
C PHE A 361 17.15 -9.15 9.98
N ALA A 362 16.27 -8.18 10.26
CA ALA A 362 16.64 -6.77 10.29
C ALA A 362 17.66 -6.45 11.41
N GLN A 363 17.50 -7.06 12.59
CA GLN A 363 18.44 -6.89 13.71
C GLN A 363 19.81 -7.49 13.40
N GLN A 364 19.86 -8.70 12.83
CA GLN A 364 21.10 -9.34 12.40
C GLN A 364 21.81 -8.55 11.30
N ALA A 365 21.07 -8.06 10.30
CA ALA A 365 21.62 -7.18 9.27
C ALA A 365 22.23 -5.90 9.88
N ALA A 366 21.50 -5.23 10.78
CA ALA A 366 22.00 -4.06 11.50
C ALA A 366 23.24 -4.37 12.36
N ALA A 367 23.23 -5.50 13.07
CA ALA A 367 24.36 -5.94 13.89
C ALA A 367 25.60 -6.20 13.04
N ARG A 368 25.44 -6.86 11.89
CA ARG A 368 26.51 -7.10 10.93
C ARG A 368 27.10 -5.80 10.40
N LEU A 369 26.27 -4.83 10.00
CA LEU A 369 26.74 -3.52 9.57
C LEU A 369 27.53 -2.80 10.68
N ARG A 370 27.01 -2.76 11.91
CA ARG A 370 27.70 -2.15 13.06
C ARG A 370 29.04 -2.83 13.37
N HIS A 371 29.07 -4.16 13.35
CA HIS A 371 30.28 -4.94 13.60
C HIS A 371 31.41 -4.58 12.62
N HIS A 372 31.05 -4.24 11.38
CA HIS A 372 31.98 -3.77 10.35
C HIS A 372 32.15 -2.24 10.30
N GLY A 373 31.80 -1.52 11.38
CA GLY A 373 32.02 -0.08 11.51
C GLY A 373 31.11 0.79 10.64
N LYS A 374 29.94 0.26 10.22
CA LYS A 374 29.00 0.99 9.37
C LYS A 374 27.81 1.53 10.15
N GLU A 375 27.42 2.76 9.79
CA GLU A 375 26.27 3.48 10.36
C GLU A 375 25.29 3.95 9.27
N ASN A 376 25.44 3.44 8.05
CA ASN A 376 24.66 3.81 6.88
C ASN A 376 23.28 3.10 6.83
N PHE A 377 22.59 2.96 7.97
CA PHE A 377 21.30 2.28 8.02
C PHE A 377 20.34 2.83 9.09
N GLU A 378 19.06 2.65 8.84
CA GLU A 378 17.95 2.92 9.75
C GLU A 378 17.13 1.63 9.90
N VAL A 379 16.65 1.33 11.13
CA VAL A 379 15.76 0.19 11.40
C VAL A 379 14.45 0.72 11.98
N VAL A 380 13.33 0.32 11.40
CA VAL A 380 11.98 0.64 11.87
C VAL A 380 11.22 -0.67 12.06
N MET A 381 10.66 -0.84 13.25
CA MET A 381 9.82 -1.98 13.60
C MET A 381 8.38 -1.52 13.79
N TYR A 382 7.44 -2.25 13.21
CA TYR A 382 6.01 -1.94 13.29
C TYR A 382 5.29 -2.98 14.14
N PRO A 383 4.90 -2.64 15.39
CA PRO A 383 4.14 -3.51 16.24
C PRO A 383 2.81 -3.92 15.61
N ARG A 384 2.48 -5.21 15.69
CA ARG A 384 1.20 -5.78 15.19
C ARG A 384 0.94 -5.53 13.71
N ALA A 385 1.96 -5.15 12.94
CA ALA A 385 1.93 -5.21 11.48
C ALA A 385 2.29 -6.62 11.00
N GLY A 386 1.85 -6.95 9.78
CA GLY A 386 2.06 -8.26 9.15
C GLY A 386 3.00 -8.17 7.95
N HIS A 387 3.12 -9.25 7.19
CA HIS A 387 4.13 -9.39 6.14
C HIS A 387 3.97 -8.36 4.99
N PHE A 388 2.76 -8.14 4.49
CA PHE A 388 2.51 -7.32 3.29
C PHE A 388 2.31 -5.82 3.60
N LEU A 389 3.37 -5.11 3.99
CA LEU A 389 3.34 -3.66 4.09
C LEU A 389 3.36 -3.01 2.68
N GLU A 390 2.17 -2.79 2.15
CA GLU A 390 1.92 -2.19 0.83
C GLU A 390 1.87 -0.64 0.87
N VAL A 391 1.50 -0.02 -0.26
CA VAL A 391 1.12 1.41 -0.30
C VAL A 391 -0.09 1.69 0.61
N PRO A 392 -0.28 2.93 1.06
CA PRO A 392 -1.40 3.30 1.91
C PRO A 392 -2.76 2.88 1.35
N TYR A 393 -3.65 2.50 2.26
CA TYR A 393 -5.05 2.13 2.00
C TYR A 393 -5.26 0.86 1.15
N ILE A 394 -4.21 0.11 0.77
CA ILE A 394 -4.41 -1.29 0.38
C ILE A 394 -4.89 -2.04 1.61
N PRO A 395 -6.05 -2.73 1.55
CA PRO A 395 -6.58 -3.44 2.72
C PRO A 395 -5.66 -4.54 3.21
N HIS A 396 -5.61 -4.72 4.53
CA HIS A 396 -4.81 -5.75 5.18
C HIS A 396 -5.23 -7.16 4.73
N CYS A 397 -4.24 -7.99 4.39
CA CYS A 397 -4.44 -9.38 3.99
C CYS A 397 -3.76 -10.31 5.00
N PRO A 398 -4.50 -10.85 6.00
CA PRO A 398 -3.91 -11.65 7.09
C PRO A 398 -3.49 -13.06 6.67
N SER A 399 -3.97 -13.55 5.52
CA SER A 399 -3.68 -14.89 5.00
C SER A 399 -3.94 -14.97 3.50
N GLY A 400 -3.28 -15.92 2.83
CA GLY A 400 -3.35 -16.06 1.38
C GLY A 400 -2.53 -17.25 0.89
N PHE A 401 -2.70 -17.59 -0.39
CA PHE A 401 -1.90 -18.64 -1.02
C PHE A 401 -0.42 -18.24 -1.09
N HIS A 402 0.47 -19.10 -0.59
CA HIS A 402 1.91 -18.88 -0.60
C HIS A 402 2.59 -19.72 -1.69
N PRO A 403 3.17 -19.10 -2.74
CA PRO A 403 3.69 -19.83 -3.91
C PRO A 403 4.77 -20.86 -3.61
N ALA A 404 5.65 -20.62 -2.64
CA ALA A 404 6.71 -21.58 -2.31
C ALA A 404 6.23 -22.74 -1.42
N VAL A 405 5.12 -22.55 -0.70
CA VAL A 405 4.52 -23.59 0.18
C VAL A 405 3.43 -24.37 -0.56
N GLY A 406 2.77 -23.75 -1.54
CA GLY A 406 1.70 -24.37 -2.32
C GLY A 406 0.35 -24.45 -1.59
N GLN A 407 0.20 -23.77 -0.45
CA GLN A 407 -1.01 -23.77 0.39
C GLN A 407 -1.30 -22.37 0.94
N VAL A 408 -2.46 -22.20 1.58
CA VAL A 408 -2.82 -20.97 2.30
C VAL A 408 -2.05 -20.91 3.62
N VAL A 409 -1.40 -19.77 3.87
CA VAL A 409 -0.66 -19.50 5.11
C VAL A 409 -1.13 -18.19 5.74
N VAL A 410 -0.82 -18.00 7.02
CA VAL A 410 -0.98 -16.70 7.69
C VAL A 410 0.20 -15.77 7.38
N PHE A 411 -0.10 -14.48 7.24
CA PHE A 411 0.86 -13.39 7.05
C PHE A 411 0.91 -12.43 8.24
N GLY A 412 -0.03 -12.58 9.18
CA GLY A 412 -0.13 -11.83 10.42
C GLY A 412 -0.57 -10.38 10.25
N GLY A 413 -0.49 -9.65 11.36
CA GLY A 413 -0.89 -8.26 11.51
C GLY A 413 -2.35 -8.07 11.92
N GLU A 414 -2.62 -6.91 12.51
CA GLU A 414 -3.97 -6.39 12.82
C GLU A 414 -4.31 -5.25 11.89
N ALA A 415 -5.50 -5.24 11.29
CA ALA A 415 -5.86 -4.32 10.20
C ALA A 415 -5.54 -2.83 10.50
N LYS A 416 -5.88 -2.33 11.70
CA LYS A 416 -5.63 -0.93 12.08
C LYS A 416 -4.13 -0.63 12.27
N ALA A 417 -3.41 -1.48 13.00
CA ALA A 417 -1.98 -1.30 13.23
C ALA A 417 -1.19 -1.45 11.92
N HIS A 418 -1.58 -2.42 11.08
CA HIS A 418 -1.03 -2.64 9.77
C HIS A 418 -1.25 -1.44 8.84
N HIS A 419 -2.45 -0.87 8.82
CA HIS A 419 -2.75 0.36 8.08
C HIS A 419 -1.86 1.53 8.50
N GLN A 420 -1.71 1.75 9.81
CA GLN A 420 -0.85 2.80 10.35
C GLN A 420 0.62 2.61 9.95
N ALA A 421 1.09 1.36 9.96
CA ALA A 421 2.43 1.00 9.48
C ALA A 421 2.62 1.31 7.98
N GLN A 422 1.63 1.00 7.14
CA GLN A 422 1.69 1.34 5.70
C GLN A 422 1.79 2.85 5.47
N LEU A 423 1.04 3.66 6.22
CA LEU A 423 1.08 5.13 6.13
C LEU A 423 2.47 5.68 6.48
N ASP A 424 3.02 5.27 7.62
CA ASP A 424 4.33 5.75 8.07
C ASP A 424 5.45 5.24 7.15
N LEU A 425 5.42 3.96 6.76
CA LEU A 425 6.43 3.38 5.89
C LEU A 425 6.45 4.05 4.52
N TRP A 426 5.30 4.30 3.91
CA TRP A 426 5.24 4.92 2.59
C TRP A 426 5.87 6.32 2.58
N ARG A 427 5.61 7.09 3.65
CA ARG A 427 6.26 8.38 3.87
C ARG A 427 7.77 8.23 4.03
N ARG A 428 8.23 7.31 4.90
CA ARG A 428 9.66 7.06 5.14
C ARG A 428 10.40 6.63 3.89
N VAL A 429 9.84 5.75 3.07
CA VAL A 429 10.45 5.30 1.81
C VAL A 429 10.68 6.49 0.87
N GLN A 430 9.70 7.37 0.72
CA GLN A 430 9.84 8.57 -0.08
C GLN A 430 10.91 9.51 0.48
N GLU A 431 10.85 9.83 1.78
CA GLU A 431 11.83 10.69 2.46
C GLU A 431 13.26 10.13 2.36
N PHE A 432 13.40 8.82 2.56
CA PHE A 432 14.66 8.10 2.47
C PHE A 432 15.26 8.18 1.06
N PHE A 433 14.46 7.92 0.01
CA PHE A 433 14.97 8.02 -1.35
C PHE A 433 15.27 9.46 -1.76
N ARG A 434 14.45 10.46 -1.38
CA ARG A 434 14.79 11.87 -1.64
C ARG A 434 16.14 12.21 -1.02
N LYS A 435 16.31 11.93 0.28
CA LYS A 435 17.53 12.20 1.04
C LYS A 435 18.79 11.55 0.45
N HIS A 436 18.68 10.38 -0.15
CA HIS A 436 19.85 9.59 -0.57
C HIS A 436 20.06 9.48 -2.08
N LEU A 437 19.12 9.96 -2.90
CA LEU A 437 19.20 9.93 -4.36
C LEU A 437 19.15 11.32 -4.99
N GLU A 438 18.46 12.28 -4.38
CA GLU A 438 18.56 13.70 -4.77
C GLU A 438 19.89 14.19 -4.21
N GLY A 439 20.98 14.03 -4.98
CA GLY A 439 22.32 14.41 -4.54
C GLY A 439 22.31 15.80 -3.91
N ASN A 440 22.95 15.97 -2.74
CA ASN A 440 22.93 17.19 -1.92
C ASN A 440 23.04 18.50 -2.73
N ASN A 441 21.93 19.01 -3.25
CA ASN A 441 21.75 20.42 -3.55
C ASN A 441 21.51 21.11 -2.21
N THR A 442 22.56 21.14 -1.38
CA THR A 442 22.69 22.10 -0.29
C THR A 442 22.92 23.46 -0.92
N GLY A 443 21.83 24.01 -1.47
CA GLY A 443 21.86 25.17 -2.32
C GLY A 443 20.46 25.66 -2.69
N GLU A 444 19.42 25.39 -1.91
CA GLU A 444 18.21 26.20 -1.98
C GLU A 444 17.47 26.21 -0.64
N LYS A 445 17.05 27.42 -0.27
CA LYS A 445 16.67 27.85 1.07
C LYS A 445 15.46 27.08 1.59
N ALA A 446 15.50 26.81 2.89
CA ALA A 446 14.34 26.42 3.67
C ALA A 446 13.22 27.46 3.48
N THR A 447 12.21 27.12 2.69
CA THR A 447 10.94 27.85 2.69
C THR A 447 10.05 27.20 3.73
N LEU A 448 10.03 27.81 4.91
CA LEU A 448 9.04 27.54 5.95
C LEU A 448 7.63 27.77 5.37
N TYR A 449 6.88 26.69 5.15
CA TYR A 449 5.43 26.79 5.03
C TYR A 449 4.85 26.90 6.44
N THR A 450 4.62 28.13 6.89
CA THR A 450 3.69 28.41 7.99
C THR A 450 2.28 28.03 7.52
N ARG A 451 1.66 27.07 8.22
CA ARG A 451 0.23 26.76 8.08
C ARG A 451 -0.59 27.97 8.55
N GLY A 452 -1.47 28.45 7.67
CA GLY A 452 -2.69 29.19 8.03
C GLY A 452 -3.88 28.26 7.94
#